data_AF-A0A2S9YZY6-F1
#
_entry.id   AF-A0A2S9YZY6-F1
#
_cell.length_a   1.000
_cell.length_b   1.000
_cell.length_c   1.000
_cell.angle_alpha   90.00
_cell.angle_beta   90.00
_cell.angle_gamma   90.00
#
_symmetry.space_group_name_H-M   'P 1'
#
loop_
_entity.id
_entity.type
_entity.pdbx_description
1 polymer ?
#
loop_
_entity_poly.entity_id
_entity_poly.type
_entity_poly.pdbx_seq_one_letter_code
_entity_poly.pdbx_strand_id
1 'polypeptide(L)'
;MFVELADVEERLPRPLFDEERPRVETLIKDAEARVRVAFSRRGRDLDRELETRAGDWLKPTVEWVLIDMVAAAVLVGMNAGVRAVSSTTGPQSDSLTYADVGAVSFGGVRLTNEHLRELGLVAGLPVFCAPPPMRWPEVY
;
A
#
# COMPACT_ATOMS: atom_id res chain seq x y z
N MET A 1 9.48 -12.75 6.69
CA MET A 1 10.06 -11.46 6.27
C MET A 1 10.27 -11.53 4.78
N PHE A 2 9.53 -10.70 4.04
CA PHE A 2 9.53 -10.70 2.57
C PHE A 2 10.49 -9.66 1.97
N VAL A 3 10.79 -8.61 2.75
CA VAL A 3 11.59 -7.46 2.34
C VAL A 3 12.55 -7.14 3.47
N GLU A 4 13.82 -6.93 3.15
CA GLU A 4 14.85 -6.51 4.09
C GLU A 4 15.10 -4.99 4.02
N LEU A 5 15.80 -4.45 5.01
CA LEU A 5 16.15 -3.03 5.05
C LEU A 5 16.90 -2.59 3.78
N ALA A 6 17.79 -3.44 3.28
CA ALA A 6 18.58 -3.18 2.07
C ALA A 6 17.71 -3.01 0.81
N ASP A 7 16.64 -3.80 0.69
CA ASP A 7 15.71 -3.72 -0.45
C ASP A 7 14.97 -2.39 -0.50
N VAL A 8 14.70 -1.82 0.68
CA VAL A 8 14.09 -0.49 0.84
C VAL A 8 15.11 0.60 0.57
N GLU A 9 16.32 0.50 1.13
CA GLU A 9 17.41 1.47 0.92
C GLU A 9 17.76 1.65 -0.57
N GLU A 10 17.79 0.56 -1.36
CA GLU A 10 18.11 0.60 -2.80
C GLU A 10 17.07 1.38 -3.62
N ARG A 11 15.81 1.42 -3.17
CA ARG A 11 14.69 2.01 -3.91
C ARG A 11 14.31 3.41 -3.42
N LEU A 12 14.86 3.86 -2.30
CA LEU A 12 14.65 5.21 -1.80
C LEU A 12 15.44 6.24 -2.63
N PRO A 13 14.90 7.45 -2.85
CA PRO A 13 15.59 8.51 -3.59
C PRO A 13 16.77 9.11 -2.80
N ARG A 14 16.92 8.78 -1.52
CA ARG A 14 18.02 9.19 -0.66
C ARG A 14 18.44 8.04 0.26
N PRO A 15 19.71 7.98 0.69
CA PRO A 15 20.13 7.04 1.73
C PRO A 15 19.41 7.34 3.05
N LEU A 16 19.20 6.28 3.84
CA LEU A 16 18.71 6.39 5.22
C LEU A 16 19.82 6.88 6.14
N PHE A 17 19.47 7.73 7.10
CA PHE A 17 20.36 8.04 8.20
C PHE A 17 20.37 6.89 9.21
N ASP A 18 21.46 6.70 9.95
CA ASP A 18 21.59 5.59 10.91
C ASP A 18 20.50 5.60 11.99
N GLU A 19 20.00 6.79 12.35
CA GLU A 19 18.91 7.00 13.30
C GLU A 19 17.53 6.57 12.75
N GLU A 20 17.36 6.57 11.42
CA GLU A 20 16.11 6.18 10.76
C GLU A 20 15.99 4.65 10.67
N ARG A 21 17.11 3.92 10.62
CA ARG A 21 17.14 2.46 10.38
C ARG A 21 16.28 1.64 11.34
N PRO A 22 16.36 1.82 12.69
CA PRO A 22 15.50 1.05 13.62
C PRO A 22 14.01 1.32 13.42
N ARG A 23 13.67 2.55 13.01
CA ARG A 23 12.29 2.92 12.70
C ARG A 23 11.83 2.25 11.40
N VAL A 24 12.67 2.22 10.37
CA VAL A 24 12.34 1.56 9.10
C VAL A 24 12.12 0.07 9.29
N GLU A 25 12.95 -0.62 10.08
CA GLU A 25 12.73 -2.04 10.42
C GLU A 25 11.37 -2.28 11.10
N THR A 26 10.96 -1.36 11.97
CA THR A 26 9.65 -1.43 12.63
C THR A 26 8.53 -1.23 11.60
N LEU A 27 8.68 -0.28 10.69
CA LEU A 27 7.71 -0.04 9.60
C LEU A 27 7.58 -1.22 8.65
N ILE A 28 8.67 -1.93 8.34
CA ILE A 28 8.64 -3.15 7.54
C ILE A 28 7.81 -4.24 8.24
N LYS A 29 8.04 -4.46 9.55
CA LYS A 29 7.27 -5.42 10.35
C LYS A 29 5.79 -5.07 10.40
N ASP A 30 5.47 -3.80 10.60
CA ASP A 30 4.08 -3.31 10.61
C ASP A 30 3.42 -3.47 9.25
N ALA A 31 4.15 -3.24 8.15
CA ALA A 31 3.64 -3.41 6.80
C ALA A 31 3.33 -4.87 6.51
N GLU A 32 4.25 -5.79 6.83
CA GLU A 32 4.04 -7.24 6.67
C GLU A 32 2.83 -7.70 7.49
N ALA A 33 2.73 -7.28 8.75
CA ALA A 33 1.60 -7.61 9.60
C ALA A 33 0.27 -7.12 9.01
N ARG A 34 0.23 -5.90 8.45
CA ARG A 34 -0.98 -5.36 7.83
C ARG A 34 -1.38 -6.10 6.57
N VAL A 35 -0.43 -6.48 5.72
CA VAL A 35 -0.72 -7.29 4.53
C VAL A 35 -1.28 -8.64 4.97
N ARG A 36 -0.64 -9.35 5.92
CA ARG A 36 -1.14 -10.63 6.47
C ARG A 36 -2.57 -10.48 7.00
N VAL A 37 -2.85 -9.46 7.80
CA VAL A 37 -4.20 -9.18 8.33
C VAL A 37 -5.20 -8.90 7.20
N ALA A 38 -4.79 -8.23 6.13
CA ALA A 38 -5.67 -7.97 4.98
C ALA A 38 -6.07 -9.26 4.25
N PHE A 39 -5.16 -10.22 4.11
CA PHE A 39 -5.47 -11.57 3.62
C PHE A 39 -6.42 -12.29 4.58
N SER A 40 -6.10 -12.33 5.88
CA SER A 40 -6.91 -13.03 6.89
C SER A 40 -8.33 -12.49 7.00
N ARG A 41 -8.53 -11.16 6.88
CA ARG A 41 -9.86 -10.51 6.86
C ARG A 41 -10.75 -11.00 5.71
N ARG A 42 -10.16 -11.63 4.69
CA ARG A 42 -10.88 -12.20 3.54
C ARG A 42 -10.92 -13.72 3.55
N GLY A 43 -10.56 -14.34 4.67
CA GLY A 43 -10.48 -15.79 4.79
C GLY A 43 -9.37 -16.41 3.94
N ARG A 44 -8.38 -15.61 3.54
CA ARG A 44 -7.22 -16.02 2.76
C ARG A 44 -5.99 -16.07 3.66
N ASP A 45 -5.06 -16.97 3.36
CA ASP A 45 -3.80 -17.11 4.07
C ASP A 45 -2.66 -16.78 3.09
N LEU A 46 -1.93 -15.71 3.38
CA LEU A 46 -0.84 -15.24 2.53
C LEU A 46 0.24 -16.30 2.34
N ASP A 47 0.68 -16.94 3.42
CA ASP A 47 1.79 -17.89 3.37
C ASP A 47 1.39 -19.10 2.50
N ARG A 48 0.15 -19.59 2.68
CA ARG A 48 -0.40 -20.68 1.87
C ARG A 48 -0.54 -20.30 0.39
N GLU A 49 -0.94 -19.07 0.08
CA GLU A 49 -1.10 -18.63 -1.31
C GLU A 49 0.22 -18.51 -2.05
N LEU A 50 1.27 -18.09 -1.34
CA LEU A 50 2.62 -18.02 -1.90
C LEU A 50 3.18 -19.40 -2.24
N GLU A 51 2.72 -20.47 -1.59
CA GLU A 51 3.07 -21.86 -1.93
C GLU A 51 2.32 -22.40 -3.16
N THR A 52 1.24 -21.72 -3.59
CA THR A 52 0.48 -22.13 -4.78
C THR A 52 1.04 -21.51 -6.06
N ARG A 53 0.45 -21.84 -7.21
CA ARG A 53 0.74 -21.19 -8.51
C ARG A 53 0.48 -19.67 -8.50
N ALA A 54 -0.28 -19.15 -7.54
CA ALA A 54 -0.43 -17.71 -7.37
C ALA A 54 0.87 -17.05 -6.86
N GLY A 55 1.76 -17.81 -6.20
CA GLY A 55 3.03 -17.31 -5.67
C GLY A 55 3.94 -16.66 -6.71
N ASP A 56 3.92 -17.13 -7.96
CA ASP A 56 4.76 -16.62 -9.06
C ASP A 56 4.56 -15.11 -9.29
N TRP A 57 3.32 -14.63 -9.20
CA TRP A 57 3.01 -13.21 -9.34
C TRP A 57 2.76 -12.52 -8.00
N LEU A 58 2.25 -13.24 -7.00
CA LEU A 58 1.88 -12.66 -5.72
C LEU A 58 3.10 -12.28 -4.90
N LYS A 59 4.17 -13.10 -4.91
CA LYS A 59 5.39 -12.82 -4.16
C LYS A 59 6.04 -11.48 -4.53
N PRO A 60 6.40 -11.22 -5.81
CA PRO A 60 6.98 -9.92 -6.17
C PRO A 60 6.01 -8.76 -5.95
N THR A 61 4.70 -8.99 -6.12
CA THR A 61 3.69 -7.96 -5.86
C THR A 61 3.64 -7.57 -4.38
N VAL A 62 3.70 -8.54 -3.47
CA VAL A 62 3.76 -8.30 -2.02
C VAL A 62 5.03 -7.52 -1.68
N GLU A 63 6.18 -7.87 -2.26
CA GLU A 63 7.43 -7.15 -2.06
C GLU A 63 7.31 -5.68 -2.50
N TRP A 64 6.77 -5.42 -3.70
CA TRP A 64 6.56 -4.05 -4.19
C TRP A 64 5.61 -3.23 -3.31
N VAL A 65 4.49 -3.83 -2.89
CA VAL A 65 3.52 -3.17 -2.00
C VAL A 65 4.15 -2.83 -0.65
N LEU A 66 4.92 -3.75 -0.08
CA LEU A 66 5.61 -3.51 1.20
C LEU A 66 6.62 -2.37 1.08
N ILE A 67 7.41 -2.35 0.01
CA ILE A 67 8.38 -1.29 -0.24
C ILE A 67 7.67 0.06 -0.42
N ASP A 68 6.59 0.11 -1.21
CA ASP A 68 5.84 1.35 -1.42
C ASP A 68 5.22 1.88 -0.11
N MET A 69 4.63 0.99 0.70
CA MET A 69 4.10 1.34 2.02
C MET A 69 5.16 1.94 2.96
N VAL A 70 6.36 1.35 2.98
CA VAL A 70 7.46 1.81 3.84
C VAL A 70 8.07 3.09 3.29
N ALA A 71 8.32 3.16 1.97
CA ALA A 71 8.86 4.34 1.31
C ALA A 71 7.94 5.55 1.50
N ALA A 72 6.62 5.38 1.34
CA ALA A 72 5.65 6.42 1.61
C ALA A 72 5.73 6.88 3.08
N ALA A 73 5.81 5.96 4.04
CA ALA A 73 5.91 6.31 5.45
C ALA A 73 7.22 7.03 5.81
N VAL A 74 8.35 6.66 5.19
CA VAL A 74 9.65 7.30 5.40
C VAL A 74 9.72 8.68 4.76
N LEU A 75 9.26 8.82 3.51
CA LEU A 75 9.35 10.06 2.76
C LEU A 75 8.32 11.10 3.23
N VAL A 76 7.11 10.68 3.56
CA VAL A 76 6.05 11.59 4.00
C VAL A 76 6.13 11.83 5.51
N GLY A 77 6.45 10.81 6.31
CA GLY A 77 6.77 10.95 7.73
C GLY A 77 5.83 11.87 8.53
N MET A 78 6.41 12.85 9.24
CA MET A 78 5.71 13.87 10.04
C MET A 78 4.80 14.79 9.22
N ASN A 79 4.96 14.81 7.89
CA ASN A 79 4.13 15.58 6.97
C ASN A 79 2.93 14.76 6.47
N ALA A 80 2.62 13.63 7.09
CA ALA A 80 1.41 12.87 6.81
C ALA A 80 0.19 13.79 6.96
N GLY A 81 -0.44 14.07 5.83
CA GLY A 81 -1.57 14.97 5.78
C GLY A 81 -1.24 16.42 5.45
N VAL A 82 -0.01 16.82 5.12
CA VAL A 82 0.31 18.22 4.77
C VAL A 82 0.16 18.42 3.25
N ARG A 83 -0.71 19.35 2.84
CA ARG A 83 -0.98 19.67 1.42
C ARG A 83 -0.23 20.90 0.93
N ALA A 84 0.00 21.87 1.81
CA ALA A 84 0.71 23.09 1.50
C ALA A 84 1.45 23.59 2.74
N VAL A 85 2.72 23.96 2.54
CA VAL A 85 3.55 24.66 3.52
C VAL A 85 3.84 26.03 2.93
N SER A 86 3.35 27.08 3.58
CA SER A 86 3.76 28.45 3.26
C SER A 86 4.62 28.97 4.41
N SER A 87 5.87 29.28 4.14
CA SER A 87 6.73 30.01 5.07
C SER A 87 7.05 31.37 4.45
N THR A 88 6.72 32.44 5.17
CA THR A 88 7.12 33.81 4.80
C THR A 88 8.19 34.25 5.81
N THR A 89 9.01 35.29 5.59
CA THR A 89 9.99 35.79 6.60
C THR A 89 9.95 37.33 6.77
N GLY A 90 9.78 37.85 8.01
CA GLY A 90 9.18 39.18 8.39
C GLY A 90 8.28 39.12 9.67
N PRO A 91 7.14 39.85 9.82
CA PRO A 91 6.18 39.64 10.92
C PRO A 91 5.40 38.32 10.72
N GLN A 92 6.03 37.19 11.07
CA GLN A 92 5.68 35.93 10.43
C GLN A 92 4.59 35.10 11.03
N SER A 93 3.81 34.52 10.11
CA SER A 93 2.81 33.48 10.34
C SER A 93 3.20 32.28 9.48
N ASP A 94 3.53 31.17 10.12
CA ASP A 94 3.56 29.88 9.44
C ASP A 94 2.13 29.33 9.39
N SER A 95 1.69 28.91 8.20
CA SER A 95 0.40 28.26 8.03
C SER A 95 0.60 26.88 7.38
N LEU A 96 0.08 25.85 8.05
CA LEU A 96 0.11 24.46 7.60
C LEU A 96 -1.31 24.07 7.22
N THR A 97 -1.54 23.80 5.93
CA THR A 97 -2.82 23.27 5.48
C THR A 97 -2.73 21.76 5.40
N TYR A 98 -3.56 21.08 6.20
CA TYR A 98 -3.64 19.63 6.19
C TYR A 98 -4.73 19.14 5.23
N ALA A 99 -4.45 18.10 4.44
CA ALA A 99 -5.42 17.29 3.72
C ALA A 99 -5.03 15.81 3.86
N ASP A 100 -6.00 14.93 4.11
CA ASP A 100 -5.76 13.48 4.17
C ASP A 100 -5.26 12.98 2.80
N VAL A 101 -3.96 12.67 2.72
CA VAL A 101 -3.34 12.17 1.49
C VAL A 101 -3.63 10.67 1.29
N GLY A 102 -4.29 9.99 2.25
CA GLY A 102 -4.76 8.61 2.14
C GLY A 102 -3.67 7.53 2.01
N ALA A 103 -2.41 7.92 1.75
CA ALA A 103 -1.26 7.05 1.52
C ALA A 103 -0.48 6.72 2.79
N VAL A 104 -0.55 7.56 3.83
CA VAL A 104 0.21 7.39 5.09
C VAL A 104 -0.69 7.66 6.28
N SER A 105 -0.51 6.91 7.37
CA SER A 105 -1.21 7.15 8.63
C SER A 105 -0.28 7.84 9.63
N PHE A 106 -0.82 8.63 10.56
CA PHE A 106 -0.03 9.23 11.65
C PHE A 106 0.77 8.16 12.44
N GLY A 107 0.23 6.94 12.52
CA GLY A 107 0.88 5.79 13.15
C GLY A 107 1.79 4.95 12.24
N GLY A 108 2.20 5.45 11.07
CA GLY A 108 3.13 4.75 10.16
C GLY A 108 2.50 4.30 8.84
N VAL A 109 2.92 3.13 8.35
CA VAL A 109 2.52 2.57 7.04
C VAL A 109 1.00 2.48 6.89
N ARG A 110 0.46 2.54 5.67
CA ARG A 110 -0.98 2.38 5.40
C ARG A 110 -1.19 1.57 4.14
N LEU A 111 -2.15 0.63 4.20
CA LEU A 111 -2.55 -0.17 3.06
C LEU A 111 -3.64 0.58 2.30
N THR A 112 -3.39 0.93 1.04
CA THR A 112 -4.34 1.67 0.21
C THR A 112 -5.28 0.73 -0.56
N ASN A 113 -6.34 1.29 -1.15
CA ASN A 113 -7.22 0.51 -2.03
C ASN A 113 -6.52 0.05 -3.31
N GLU A 114 -5.48 0.75 -3.76
CA GLU A 114 -4.67 0.38 -4.91
C GLU A 114 -3.79 -0.82 -4.59
N HIS A 115 -3.10 -0.81 -3.44
CA HIS A 115 -2.37 -1.97 -2.92
C HIS A 115 -3.28 -3.20 -2.79
N LEU A 116 -4.51 -3.02 -2.31
CA LEU A 116 -5.48 -4.11 -2.24
C LEU A 116 -5.86 -4.66 -3.63
N ARG A 117 -5.90 -3.81 -4.68
CA ARG A 117 -6.15 -4.28 -6.05
C ARG A 117 -4.98 -5.09 -6.57
N GLU A 118 -3.76 -4.59 -6.38
CA GLU A 118 -2.54 -5.26 -6.81
C GLU A 118 -2.39 -6.63 -6.15
N LEU A 119 -2.66 -6.73 -4.84
CA LEU A 119 -2.66 -7.98 -4.09
C LEU A 119 -3.78 -8.97 -4.50
N GLY A 120 -4.64 -8.61 -5.46
CA GLY A 120 -5.81 -9.40 -5.83
C GLY A 120 -6.82 -9.51 -4.68
N LEU A 121 -6.75 -8.58 -3.72
CA LEU A 121 -7.65 -8.43 -2.60
C LEU A 121 -8.63 -7.29 -2.91
N VAL A 122 -9.24 -7.23 -4.09
CA VAL A 122 -10.45 -6.43 -4.28
C VAL A 122 -11.61 -7.36 -4.55
N ALA A 123 -12.69 -7.16 -3.77
CA ALA A 123 -13.95 -7.79 -4.08
C ALA A 123 -14.41 -7.12 -5.36
N GLY A 124 -14.22 -7.79 -6.49
CA GLY A 124 -14.89 -7.38 -7.72
C GLY A 124 -16.38 -7.28 -7.40
N LEU A 125 -17.04 -6.20 -7.82
CA LEU A 125 -18.49 -6.22 -7.90
C LEU A 125 -18.88 -7.45 -8.75
N PRO A 126 -19.98 -8.15 -8.42
CA PRO A 126 -20.45 -9.23 -9.28
C PRO A 126 -20.57 -8.70 -10.71
N VAL A 127 -19.76 -9.25 -11.61
CA VAL A 127 -19.87 -8.93 -13.03
C VAL A 127 -21.13 -9.62 -13.51
N PHE A 128 -22.21 -8.85 -13.66
CA PHE A 128 -23.45 -9.38 -14.21
C PHE A 128 -23.20 -9.77 -15.66
N CYS A 129 -23.08 -11.08 -15.91
CA CYS A 129 -23.05 -11.61 -17.26
C CYS A 129 -24.51 -11.76 -17.72
N ALA A 130 -25.04 -10.70 -18.34
CA ALA A 130 -26.36 -10.79 -18.97
C ALA A 130 -26.29 -11.83 -20.10
N PRO A 131 -27.24 -12.78 -20.21
CA PRO A 131 -27.31 -13.62 -21.40
C PRO A 131 -27.48 -12.72 -22.63
N PRO A 132 -26.91 -13.10 -23.79
CA PRO A 132 -27.13 -12.36 -25.03
C PRO A 132 -28.64 -12.26 -25.30
N PRO A 133 -29.13 -11.15 -25.87
CA PRO A 133 -30.55 -10.99 -26.15
C PRO A 133 -31.04 -12.13 -27.05
N MET A 134 -32.22 -12.67 -26.73
CA MET A 134 -32.90 -13.65 -27.57
C MET A 134 -33.05 -13.07 -28.98
N ARG A 135 -32.51 -13.78 -29.98
CA ARG A 135 -32.57 -13.36 -31.38
C ARG A 135 -33.94 -13.71 -31.93
N TRP A 136 -34.63 -12.72 -32.49
CA TRP A 136 -35.84 -12.94 -33.27
C TRP A 136 -35.50 -13.58 -34.63
N PRO A 137 -36.34 -14.48 -35.19
CA PRO A 137 -37.53 -15.10 -34.59
C PRO A 137 -37.16 -16.27 -33.68
N GLU A 138 -37.99 -16.51 -32.67
CA GLU A 138 -37.85 -17.63 -31.74
C GLU A 138 -37.99 -18.95 -32.51
N VAL A 139 -36.88 -19.69 -32.67
CA VAL A 139 -36.90 -21.03 -33.25
C VAL A 139 -37.27 -22.00 -32.11
N TYR A 140 -38.50 -22.52 -32.17
CA TYR A 140 -39.03 -23.60 -31.32
C TYR A 140 -38.26 -24.91 -31.50
#